data_AF-A0A2N2PPX7-F1
#
_entry.id   AF-A0A2N2PPX7-F1
#
_cell.length_a   1.000
_cell.length_b   1.000
_cell.length_c   1.000
_cell.angle_alpha   90.00
_cell.angle_beta   90.00
_cell.angle_gamma   90.00
#
_symmetry.space_group_name_H-M   'P 1'
#
loop_
_entity.id
_entity.type
_entity.pdbx_description
1 polymer ?
#
loop_
_entity_poly.entity_id
_entity_poly.type
_entity_poly.pdbx_seq_one_letter_code
_entity_poly.pdbx_strand_id
1 'polypeptide(L)' 'MPADIIQAQYDQLTTIAQQFGKHAQANAEMSNRIRRAAQALQQGGWQGRGATAFFNELNGEVLPAMRRLVDALER' A
#
# COMPACT_ATOMS: atom_id res chain seq x y z
N MET A 1 13.92 -6.30 36.26
CA MET A 1 12.60 -6.25 35.62
C MET A 1 12.40 -7.57 34.92
N PRO A 2 11.39 -8.39 35.28
CA PRO A 2 11.15 -9.64 34.58
C PRO A 2 10.75 -9.30 33.15
N ALA A 3 11.44 -9.87 32.17
CA ALA A 3 11.08 -9.73 30.77
C ALA A 3 9.69 -10.33 30.57
N ASP A 4 8.82 -9.65 29.83
CA ASP A 4 7.52 -10.19 29.42
C ASP A 4 7.77 -11.51 28.71
N ILE A 5 7.34 -12.63 29.31
CA ILE A 5 7.46 -13.94 28.70
C ILE A 5 6.42 -13.98 27.60
N ILE A 6 6.82 -13.66 26.37
CA ILE A 6 5.96 -13.78 25.20
C ILE A 6 5.77 -15.27 24.91
N GLN A 7 4.67 -15.82 25.43
CA GLN A 7 4.23 -17.19 25.18
C GLN A 7 3.53 -17.24 23.81
N ALA A 8 4.32 -17.19 22.74
CA ALA A 8 3.80 -17.24 21.38
C ALA A 8 3.57 -18.68 20.91
N GLN A 9 2.36 -18.98 20.43
CA GLN A 9 2.12 -20.17 19.62
C GLN A 9 2.73 -19.91 18.24
N TYR A 10 3.91 -20.48 17.99
CA TYR A 10 4.68 -20.30 16.75
C TYR A 10 3.85 -20.57 15.49
N ASP A 11 2.95 -21.55 15.52
CA ASP A 11 2.04 -21.86 14.41
C ASP A 11 1.02 -20.75 14.14
N GLN A 12 0.50 -20.12 15.21
CA GLN A 12 -0.42 -18.99 15.08
C GLN A 12 0.28 -17.75 14.54
N LEU A 13 1.51 -17.46 15.02
CA LEU A 13 2.32 -16.37 14.48
C LEU A 13 2.64 -16.58 13.00
N THR A 14 2.95 -17.81 12.61
CA THR A 14 3.23 -18.16 11.21
C THR A 14 2.00 -17.92 10.33
N THR A 15 0.81 -18.31 10.82
CA THR A 15 -0.46 -18.09 10.11
C THR A 15 -0.75 -16.60 9.95
N ILE A 16 -0.55 -15.81 11.00
CA ILE A 16 -0.76 -14.36 10.99
C ILE A 16 0.22 -13.68 10.02
N ALA A 17 1.51 -14.05 10.04
CA ALA A 17 2.52 -13.53 9.11
C ALA A 17 2.15 -13.83 7.65
N GLN A 18 1.64 -15.04 7.36
CA GLN A 18 1.16 -15.38 6.02
C GLN A 18 -0.03 -14.53 5.58
N GLN A 19 -0.95 -14.18 6.50
CA GLN A 19 -2.06 -13.28 6.19
C GLN A 19 -1.56 -11.87 5.88
N PHE A 20 -0.63 -11.33 6.67
CA PHE A 20 -0.01 -10.04 6.42
C PHE A 20 0.64 -9.99 5.03
N GLY A 21 1.41 -11.01 4.66
CA GLY A 21 2.00 -11.12 3.32
C GLY A 21 0.97 -11.14 2.19
N LYS A 22 -0.15 -11.88 2.36
CA LYS A 22 -1.25 -11.88 1.37
C LYS A 22 -1.89 -10.50 1.22
N HIS A 23 -2.11 -9.78 2.33
CA HIS A 23 -2.68 -8.43 2.31
C HIS A 23 -1.71 -7.40 1.70
N ALA A 24 -0.40 -7.53 1.97
CA ALA A 24 0.63 -6.72 1.33
C ALA A 24 0.58 -6.86 -0.19
N GLN A 25 0.55 -8.10 -0.68
CA GLN A 25 0.48 -8.39 -2.11
C GLN A 25 -0.79 -7.82 -2.75
N ALA A 26 -1.95 -8.04 -2.14
CA ALA A 26 -3.22 -7.51 -2.65
C ALA A 26 -3.22 -5.96 -2.73
N ASN A 27 -2.65 -5.29 -1.73
CA ASN A 27 -2.52 -3.83 -1.71
C ASN A 27 -1.51 -3.31 -2.75
N ALA A 28 -0.40 -4.02 -2.96
CA ALA A 28 0.58 -3.70 -3.99
C ALA A 28 -0.04 -3.83 -5.40
N GLU A 29 -0.80 -4.89 -5.65
CA GLU A 29 -1.53 -5.09 -6.91
C GLU A 29 -2.56 -3.98 -7.15
N MET A 30 -3.34 -3.63 -6.13
CA MET A 30 -4.32 -2.53 -6.21
C MET A 30 -3.64 -1.18 -6.52
N SER A 31 -2.57 -0.84 -5.81
CA SER A 31 -1.83 0.41 -6.04
C SER A 31 -1.26 0.48 -7.46
N ASN A 32 -0.75 -0.64 -8.00
CA ASN A 32 -0.29 -0.72 -9.38
C ASN A 32 -1.42 -0.50 -10.40
N ARG A 33 -2.63 -1.05 -10.15
CA ARG A 33 -3.80 -0.81 -11.02
C ARG A 33 -4.20 0.66 -11.03
N ILE A 34 -4.27 1.30 -9.87
CA ILE A 34 -4.59 2.73 -9.73
C ILE A 34 -3.55 3.58 -10.47
N ARG A 35 -2.25 3.28 -10.30
CA ARG A 35 -1.18 4.01 -10.99
C ARG A 35 -1.30 3.90 -12.51
N ARG A 36 -1.56 2.70 -13.04
CA ARG A 36 -1.74 2.50 -14.49
C ARG A 36 -2.95 3.27 -15.04
N ALA A 37 -4.08 3.22 -14.33
CA ALA A 37 -5.28 3.96 -14.71
C ALA A 37 -5.01 5.49 -14.71
N ALA A 38 -4.33 6.00 -13.69
CA ALA A 38 -3.95 7.41 -13.61
C ALA A 38 -2.97 7.82 -14.71
N GLN A 39 -1.98 6.98 -15.03
CA GLN A 39 -1.03 7.23 -16.12
C GLN A 39 -1.72 7.37 -17.48
N ALA A 40 -2.74 6.55 -17.76
CA ALA A 40 -3.52 6.66 -19.00
C ALA A 40 -4.23 8.02 -19.12
N LEU A 41 -4.70 8.56 -17.99
CA LEU A 41 -5.30 9.90 -17.95
C LEU A 41 -4.25 11.01 -18.12
N GLN A 42 -3.05 10.82 -17.61
CA GLN A 42 -1.97 11.83 -17.66
C GLN A 42 -1.37 12.01 -19.06
N GLN A 43 -1.36 10.96 -19.90
CA GLN A 43 -0.79 11.00 -21.26
C GLN A 43 -1.69 11.68 -22.31
N GLY A 44 -2.45 12.70 -21.90
CA GLY A 44 -3.32 13.49 -22.78
C GLY A 44 -4.80 13.11 -22.74
N GLY A 45 -5.18 12.10 -21.95
CA GLY A 45 -6.58 11.74 -21.74
C GLY A 45 -7.36 12.73 -20.86
N TRP A 46 -6.67 13.45 -19.98
CA TRP A 46 -7.26 14.46 -19.11
C TRP A 46 -6.26 15.59 -18.81
N GLN A 47 -6.63 16.81 -19.19
CA GLN A 47 -5.81 18.01 -19.05
C GLN A 47 -6.61 19.15 -18.44
N GLY A 48 -5.91 20.10 -17.80
CA GLY A 48 -6.49 21.27 -17.15
C GLY A 48 -6.28 21.31 -15.64
N ARG A 49 -6.78 22.37 -14.99
CA ARG A 49 -6.54 22.63 -13.55
C ARG A 49 -6.98 21.48 -12.63
N GLY A 50 -8.11 20.84 -12.96
CA GLY A 50 -8.61 19.68 -12.20
C GLY A 50 -7.69 18.46 -12.32
N ALA A 51 -7.15 18.19 -13.51
CA ALA A 51 -6.17 17.14 -13.70
C ALA A 51 -4.88 17.44 -12.92
N THR A 52 -4.40 18.68 -12.95
CA THR A 52 -3.22 19.10 -12.16
C THR A 52 -3.42 18.89 -10.66
N ALA A 53 -4.56 19.33 -10.11
CA ALA A 53 -4.87 19.15 -8.69
C ALA A 53 -4.94 17.66 -8.31
N PHE A 54 -5.63 16.85 -9.12
CA PHE A 54 -5.72 15.41 -8.93
C PHE A 54 -4.35 14.73 -8.93
N PHE A 55 -3.50 15.01 -9.92
CA PHE A 55 -2.17 14.39 -10.00
C PHE A 55 -1.23 14.86 -8.89
N ASN A 56 -1.40 16.08 -8.39
CA ASN A 56 -0.64 16.57 -7.23
C ASN A 56 -1.00 15.77 -5.97
N GLU A 57 -2.29 15.60 -5.66
CA GLU A 57 -2.74 14.80 -4.51
C GLU A 57 -2.36 13.32 -4.66
N LEU A 58 -2.58 12.76 -5.86
CA LEU A 58 -2.27 11.37 -6.13
C LEU A 58 -0.79 11.06 -5.91
N ASN A 59 0.11 11.90 -6.44
CA ASN A 59 1.56 11.69 -6.33
C ASN A 59 2.13 12.13 -4.98
N GLY A 60 1.55 13.17 -4.36
CA GLY A 60 2.04 13.76 -3.12
C GLY A 60 1.58 13.04 -1.85
N GLU A 61 0.37 12.47 -1.86
CA GLU A 61 -0.24 11.93 -0.64
C GLU A 61 -0.68 10.48 -0.80
N VAL A 62 -1.48 10.19 -1.83
CA VAL A 62 -2.14 8.89 -1.99
C VAL A 62 -1.14 7.78 -2.29
N LEU A 63 -0.33 7.91 -3.34
CA LEU A 63 0.67 6.88 -3.70
C LEU A 63 1.70 6.65 -2.58
N PRO A 64 2.24 7.69 -1.92
CA PRO A 64 3.10 7.50 -0.74
C PRO A 64 2.40 6.82 0.44
N ALA A 65 1.12 7.10 0.71
CA ALA A 65 0.36 6.43 1.76
C ALA A 65 0.13 4.94 1.45
N MET A 66 -0.22 4.61 0.20
CA MET A 66 -0.38 3.21 -0.23
C MET A 66 0.93 2.44 -0.12
N ARG A 67 2.06 3.06 -0.48
CA ARG A 67 3.38 2.43 -0.33
C ARG A 67 3.72 2.16 1.13
N ARG A 68 3.51 3.14 2.02
CA ARG A 68 3.72 2.97 3.47
C ARG A 68 2.88 1.82 4.05
N LEU A 69 1.65 1.64 3.56
CA LEU A 69 0.79 0.53 3.96
C LEU A 69 1.36 -0.83 3.53
N VAL A 70 1.83 -0.96 2.27
CA VAL A 70 2.47 -2.20 1.81
C VAL A 70 3.74 -2.48 2.62
N ASP A 71 4.60 -1.48 2.78
CA ASP A 71 5.85 -1.60 3.55
C ASP A 71 5.61 -2.01 5.02
N ALA A 72 4.47 -1.62 5.61
CA ALA A 72 4.09 -1.99 6.97
C ALA A 72 3.50 -3.40 7.09
N LEU A 73 3.00 -3.98 6.01
CA LEU A 73 2.46 -5.34 5.97
C LEU A 73 3.55 -6.38 5.59
N GLU A 74 4.65 -5.93 4.98
CA GLU A 74 5.81 -6.77 4.62
C GLU A 74 6.87 -6.86 5.72
N ARG A 75 6.82 -5.97 6.72
CA ARG A 75 7.76 -5.92 7.86
C ARG A 75 7.21 -6.62 9.09
#